data_AF-A0A959P0K4-F1
#
_entry.id   AF-A0A959P0K4-F1
#
_cell.length_a   1.000
_cell.length_b   1.000
_cell.length_c   1.000
_cell.angle_alpha   90.00
_cell.angle_beta   90.00
_cell.angle_gamma   90.00
#
_symmetry.space_group_name_H-M   'P 1'
#
loop_
_entity.id
_entity.type
_entity.pdbx_description
1 polymer ?
#
loop_
_entity_poly.entity_id
_entity_poly.type
_entity_poly.pdbx_seq_one_letter_code
_entity_poly.pdbx_strand_id
1 'polypeptide(L)'
;MKKIREPQVAGMFYPSSKIELEKAITVFFNEVKVEQDYEEIGGIISPHAGYVYSGKTAATAYKSLNGKSYDNVIVISPSHREYFSGISIYNGDAYKTPLGEISINKELCDKLISDSEIIFKGEEGHRNEHALEVQLPFLQMVLSNFKLLPIVIGDQRKEFVDELAESLTKIIDERTLLVASSDLSHFYSKHKADILDSRVIEHINDFNSEELQKDLETKKCEACGGG
;
A
#
# COMPACT_ATOMS: atom_id res chain seq x y z
N MET A 1 2.42 -18.59 21.12
CA MET A 1 1.67 -17.32 21.21
C MET A 1 1.56 -16.73 19.82
N LYS A 2 0.46 -16.05 19.50
CA LYS A 2 0.27 -15.37 18.20
C LYS A 2 1.26 -14.20 18.11
N LYS A 3 2.00 -14.07 17.01
CA LYS A 3 2.93 -12.98 16.72
C LYS A 3 2.20 -11.88 15.95
N ILE A 4 1.95 -10.76 16.62
CA ILE A 4 1.14 -9.66 16.09
C ILE A 4 2.01 -8.42 15.93
N ARG A 5 1.88 -7.76 14.79
CA ARG A 5 2.48 -6.45 14.52
C ARG A 5 1.57 -5.37 15.10
N GLU A 6 1.94 -4.86 16.27
CA GLU A 6 1.25 -3.76 16.95
C GLU A 6 1.35 -2.45 16.14
N PRO A 7 0.35 -1.55 16.18
CA PRO A 7 0.39 -0.29 15.45
C PRO A 7 1.54 0.59 15.96
N GLN A 8 2.33 1.14 15.05
CA GLN A 8 3.53 1.92 15.38
C GLN A 8 3.32 3.42 15.23
N VAL A 9 2.32 3.83 14.44
CA VAL A 9 2.06 5.25 14.15
C VAL A 9 0.65 5.70 14.55
N ALA A 10 -0.10 4.87 15.27
CA ALA A 10 -1.33 5.26 15.95
C ALA A 10 -1.05 6.38 16.96
N GLY A 11 -1.83 7.46 16.89
CA GLY A 11 -1.64 8.70 17.66
C GLY A 11 -0.68 9.70 16.99
N MET A 12 0.01 9.31 15.91
CA MET A 12 0.93 10.20 15.16
C MET A 12 0.44 10.45 13.73
N PHE A 13 0.17 9.39 12.97
CA PHE A 13 -0.29 9.48 11.58
C PHE A 13 -1.81 9.43 11.47
N TYR A 14 -2.46 8.76 12.42
CA TYR A 14 -3.91 8.65 12.51
C TYR A 14 -4.32 8.48 13.98
N PRO A 15 -5.58 8.75 14.37
CA PRO A 15 -6.02 8.64 15.77
C PRO A 15 -5.80 7.24 16.38
N SER A 16 -5.31 7.17 17.62
CA SER A 16 -5.11 5.89 18.33
C SER A 16 -6.39 5.32 18.94
N SER A 17 -7.42 6.15 19.14
CA SER A 17 -8.74 5.72 19.60
C SER A 17 -9.55 5.16 18.44
N LYS A 18 -10.17 3.98 18.64
CA LYS A 18 -11.07 3.36 17.67
C LYS A 18 -12.17 4.33 17.20
N ILE A 19 -12.86 4.96 18.14
CA ILE A 19 -14.01 5.84 17.85
C ILE A 19 -13.55 7.08 17.07
N GLU A 20 -12.41 7.66 17.43
CA GLU A 20 -11.88 8.84 16.74
C GLU A 20 -11.38 8.49 15.33
N LEU A 21 -10.77 7.32 15.16
CA LEU A 21 -10.30 6.82 13.88
C LEU A 21 -11.47 6.54 12.92
N GLU A 22 -12.49 5.83 13.38
CA GLU A 22 -13.72 5.58 12.62
C GLU A 22 -14.37 6.90 12.19
N LYS A 23 -14.48 7.86 13.11
CA LYS A 23 -15.05 9.18 12.83
C LYS A 23 -14.22 9.95 11.81
N ALA A 24 -12.89 9.97 11.94
CA ALA A 24 -12.00 10.67 11.02
C ALA A 24 -12.13 10.12 9.59
N ILE A 25 -12.05 8.79 9.43
CA ILE A 25 -12.18 8.14 8.12
C ILE A 25 -13.59 8.36 7.52
N THR A 26 -14.64 8.27 8.34
CA THR A 26 -16.02 8.53 7.90
C THR A 26 -16.20 9.96 7.38
N VAL A 27 -15.59 10.95 8.02
CA VAL A 27 -15.61 12.34 7.54
C VAL A 27 -14.98 12.43 6.16
N PHE A 28 -13.80 11.84 5.95
CA PHE A 28 -13.16 11.84 4.62
C PHE A 28 -14.03 11.17 3.56
N PHE A 29 -14.62 10.01 3.87
CA PHE A 29 -15.54 9.35 2.94
C PHE A 29 -16.77 10.19 2.61
N ASN A 30 -17.30 10.98 3.54
CA ASN A 30 -18.44 11.86 3.28
C ASN A 30 -18.09 13.07 2.41
N GLU A 31 -16.83 13.50 2.41
CA GLU A 31 -16.37 14.67 1.65
C GLU A 31 -15.96 14.36 0.20
N VAL A 32 -15.73 13.10 -0.15
CA VAL A 32 -15.29 12.69 -1.49
C VAL A 32 -16.42 12.02 -2.27
N LYS A 33 -16.37 12.12 -3.59
CA LYS A 33 -17.28 11.42 -4.50
C LYS A 33 -16.49 10.40 -5.30
N VAL A 34 -17.11 9.26 -5.57
CA VAL A 34 -16.58 8.28 -6.53
C VAL A 34 -16.96 8.81 -7.91
N GLU A 35 -15.97 9.20 -8.71
CA GLU A 35 -16.21 9.76 -10.04
C GLU A 35 -16.58 8.68 -11.06
N GLN A 36 -15.96 7.51 -10.94
CA GLN A 36 -16.22 6.35 -11.78
C GLN A 36 -16.41 5.11 -10.90
N ASP A 37 -17.53 4.42 -11.09
CA ASP A 37 -17.79 3.14 -10.44
C ASP A 37 -17.38 2.02 -11.40
N TYR A 38 -16.26 1.38 -11.08
CA TYR A 38 -15.78 0.22 -11.81
C TYR A 38 -16.42 -1.04 -11.23
N GLU A 39 -16.87 -1.95 -12.09
CA GLU A 39 -17.44 -3.24 -11.68
C GLU A 39 -16.38 -4.08 -10.95
N GLU A 40 -15.19 -4.17 -11.56
CA GLU A 40 -14.03 -4.88 -11.01
C GLU A 40 -12.88 -3.89 -10.76
N ILE A 41 -12.25 -4.00 -9.59
CA ILE A 41 -11.06 -3.22 -9.23
C ILE A 41 -10.00 -4.21 -8.75
N GLY A 42 -8.98 -4.45 -9.59
CA GLY A 42 -7.83 -5.30 -9.24
C GLY A 42 -6.80 -4.61 -8.35
N GLY A 43 -6.76 -3.28 -8.38
CA GLY A 43 -5.87 -2.53 -7.50
C GLY A 43 -6.14 -1.04 -7.41
N ILE A 44 -5.58 -0.42 -6.37
CA ILE A 44 -5.61 1.02 -6.12
C ILE A 44 -4.21 1.52 -5.75
N ILE A 45 -3.97 2.81 -6.00
CA ILE A 45 -2.80 3.54 -5.51
C ILE A 45 -3.29 4.54 -4.47
N SER A 46 -2.62 4.59 -3.31
CA SER A 46 -3.04 5.44 -2.20
C SER A 46 -1.84 6.05 -1.47
N PRO A 47 -1.93 7.34 -1.06
CA PRO A 47 -0.88 8.01 -0.31
C PRO A 47 -0.75 7.43 1.11
N HIS A 48 0.40 7.67 1.73
CA HIS A 48 0.70 7.22 3.09
C HIS A 48 1.25 8.29 4.04
N ALA A 49 1.14 9.57 3.70
CA ALA A 49 1.30 10.63 4.68
C ALA A 49 0.27 10.52 5.83
N GLY A 50 0.45 11.29 6.90
CA GLY A 50 -0.50 11.37 8.01
C GLY A 50 -1.89 11.82 7.53
N TYR A 51 -2.96 11.28 8.15
CA TYR A 51 -4.34 11.44 7.70
C TYR A 51 -4.82 12.89 7.64
N VAL A 52 -4.25 13.77 8.46
CA VAL A 52 -4.54 15.21 8.39
C VAL A 52 -4.14 15.84 7.05
N TYR A 53 -3.16 15.25 6.35
CA TYR A 53 -2.66 15.74 5.06
C TYR A 53 -3.24 14.95 3.88
N SER A 54 -3.25 13.62 3.97
CA SER A 54 -3.56 12.73 2.84
C SER A 54 -4.88 11.98 2.98
N GLY A 55 -5.55 12.02 4.13
CA GLY A 55 -6.70 11.17 4.42
C GLY A 55 -7.86 11.37 3.46
N LYS A 56 -8.09 12.60 3.02
CA LYS A 56 -9.09 12.92 1.98
C LYS A 56 -8.72 12.31 0.62
N THR A 57 -7.45 12.39 0.22
CA THR A 57 -6.97 11.80 -1.03
C THR A 57 -7.06 10.28 -0.99
N ALA A 58 -6.62 9.64 0.10
CA ALA A 58 -6.75 8.21 0.31
C ALA A 58 -8.23 7.77 0.26
N ALA A 59 -9.13 8.53 0.89
CA ALA A 59 -10.56 8.24 0.87
C ALA A 59 -11.16 8.18 -0.54
N THR A 60 -10.65 8.96 -1.51
CA THR A 60 -11.11 8.88 -2.91
C THR A 60 -10.86 7.50 -3.49
N ALA A 61 -9.67 6.92 -3.27
CA ALA A 61 -9.33 5.57 -3.74
C ALA A 61 -10.16 4.51 -2.98
N TYR A 62 -10.15 4.55 -1.65
CA TYR A 62 -10.81 3.52 -0.84
C TYR A 62 -12.34 3.51 -0.97
N LYS A 63 -12.98 4.68 -1.17
CA LYS A 63 -14.44 4.73 -1.33
C LYS A 63 -14.93 3.99 -2.57
N SER A 64 -14.09 3.88 -3.62
CA SER A 64 -14.40 3.10 -4.82
C SER A 64 -14.56 1.59 -4.55
N LEU A 65 -14.04 1.10 -3.42
CA LEU A 65 -14.12 -0.30 -3.00
C LEU A 65 -15.41 -0.63 -2.24
N ASN A 66 -16.24 0.36 -1.90
CA ASN A 66 -17.49 0.10 -1.18
C ASN A 66 -18.41 -0.83 -1.98
N GLY A 67 -18.94 -1.84 -1.29
CA GLY A 67 -19.81 -2.86 -1.91
C GLY A 67 -19.05 -3.93 -2.69
N LYS A 68 -17.72 -3.82 -2.84
CA LYS A 68 -16.87 -4.86 -3.40
C LYS A 68 -16.40 -5.81 -2.30
N SER A 69 -15.95 -7.00 -2.69
CA SER A 69 -15.55 -8.04 -1.76
C SER A 69 -14.28 -8.72 -2.25
N TYR A 70 -13.32 -8.85 -1.35
CA TYR A 70 -12.00 -9.43 -1.60
C TYR A 70 -11.66 -10.38 -0.46
N ASP A 71 -11.09 -11.52 -0.81
CA ASP A 71 -10.62 -12.51 0.18
C ASP A 71 -9.16 -12.22 0.57
N ASN A 72 -8.41 -11.65 -0.37
CA ASN A 72 -6.99 -11.32 -0.23
C ASN A 72 -6.77 -9.84 -0.52
N VAL A 73 -6.02 -9.18 0.35
CA VAL A 73 -5.53 -7.82 0.12
C VAL A 73 -4.01 -7.84 0.21
N ILE A 74 -3.36 -7.48 -0.89
CA ILE A 74 -1.92 -7.30 -0.97
C ILE A 74 -1.64 -5.82 -0.79
N VAL A 75 -0.89 -5.45 0.26
CA VAL A 75 -0.44 -4.06 0.44
C VAL A 75 1.05 -4.04 0.20
N ILE A 76 1.48 -3.26 -0.78
CA ILE A 76 2.88 -3.08 -1.18
C ILE A 76 3.28 -1.67 -0.77
N SER A 77 4.39 -1.55 -0.05
CA SER A 77 4.91 -0.24 0.34
C SER A 77 6.44 -0.19 0.27
N PRO A 78 7.02 1.00 0.09
CA PRO A 78 8.46 1.17 0.25
C PRO A 78 8.89 1.08 1.72
N SER A 79 10.17 0.80 1.96
CA SER A 79 10.79 0.96 3.27
C SER A 79 11.42 2.34 3.44
N HIS A 80 10.90 3.14 4.38
CA HIS A 80 11.42 4.47 4.72
C HIS A 80 12.39 4.44 5.91
N ARG A 81 12.27 3.44 6.78
CA ARG A 81 13.01 3.38 8.06
C ARG A 81 14.24 2.51 8.02
N GLU A 82 14.25 1.51 7.16
CA GLU A 82 15.26 0.45 7.14
C GLU A 82 15.60 0.09 5.70
N TYR A 83 16.86 0.24 5.32
CA TYR A 83 17.31 -0.31 4.05
C TYR A 83 17.65 -1.79 4.21
N PHE A 84 17.18 -2.62 3.29
CA PHE A 84 17.58 -4.01 3.14
C PHE A 84 17.49 -4.38 1.65
N SER A 85 18.36 -5.26 1.19
CA SER A 85 18.28 -5.78 -0.17
C SER A 85 17.16 -6.82 -0.23
N GLY A 86 16.23 -6.68 -1.17
CA GLY A 86 15.13 -7.63 -1.34
C GLY A 86 13.76 -7.10 -0.94
N ILE A 87 12.82 -8.03 -0.85
CA ILE A 87 11.40 -7.79 -0.59
C ILE A 87 10.98 -8.62 0.63
N SER A 88 10.49 -7.92 1.65
CA SER A 88 10.13 -8.52 2.92
C SER A 88 8.63 -8.73 3.01
N ILE A 89 8.23 -9.94 3.40
CA ILE A 89 6.87 -10.28 3.78
C ILE A 89 6.85 -10.52 5.28
N TYR A 90 5.89 -9.93 5.99
CA TYR A 90 5.89 -9.98 7.45
C TYR A 90 5.80 -11.44 7.97
N ASN A 91 6.82 -11.86 8.70
CA ASN A 91 6.88 -13.18 9.31
C ASN A 91 6.13 -13.21 10.66
N GLY A 92 4.80 -13.06 10.61
CA GLY A 92 3.91 -13.13 11.77
C GLY A 92 2.49 -13.54 11.41
N ASP A 93 1.57 -13.38 12.35
CA ASP A 93 0.21 -13.91 12.24
C ASP A 93 -0.85 -12.84 11.91
N ALA A 94 -0.63 -11.59 12.34
CA ALA A 94 -1.56 -10.50 12.09
C ALA A 94 -0.91 -9.12 12.19
N TYR A 95 -1.53 -8.13 11.54
CA TYR A 95 -1.37 -6.71 11.84
C TYR A 95 -2.49 -6.25 12.74
N LYS A 96 -2.20 -5.35 13.68
CA LYS A 96 -3.19 -4.74 14.54
C LYS A 96 -3.28 -3.25 14.30
N THR A 97 -4.50 -2.75 14.26
CA THR A 97 -4.85 -1.33 14.26
C THR A 97 -5.81 -1.06 15.43
N PRO A 98 -6.17 0.21 15.69
CA PRO A 98 -7.25 0.51 16.64
C PRO A 98 -8.61 -0.10 16.27
N LEU A 99 -8.84 -0.46 15.00
CA LEU A 99 -10.09 -1.05 14.54
C LEU A 99 -10.16 -2.57 14.75
N GLY A 100 -9.01 -3.22 14.92
CA GLY A 100 -8.91 -4.65 15.17
C GLY A 100 -7.69 -5.29 14.49
N GLU A 101 -7.65 -6.62 14.53
CA GLU A 101 -6.60 -7.40 13.88
C GLU A 101 -6.97 -7.80 12.46
N ILE A 102 -5.96 -7.84 11.58
CA ILE A 102 -6.05 -8.35 10.21
C ILE A 102 -5.10 -9.53 10.11
N SER A 103 -5.63 -10.71 9.79
CA SER A 103 -4.83 -11.93 9.74
C SER A 103 -3.98 -11.98 8.48
N ILE A 104 -2.74 -12.47 8.60
CA ILE A 104 -1.84 -12.66 7.46
C ILE A 104 -2.25 -13.89 6.64
N ASN A 105 -2.28 -13.76 5.31
CA ASN A 105 -2.46 -14.90 4.43
C ASN A 105 -1.16 -15.70 4.27
N LYS A 106 -0.90 -16.60 5.22
CA LYS A 106 0.32 -17.42 5.22
C LYS A 106 0.48 -18.29 3.96
N GLU A 107 -0.61 -18.80 3.40
CA GLU A 107 -0.57 -19.61 2.19
C GLU A 107 -0.03 -18.81 1.00
N LEU A 108 -0.51 -17.57 0.82
CA LEU A 108 0.01 -16.70 -0.22
C LEU A 108 1.44 -16.25 0.05
N CYS A 109 1.81 -16.01 1.33
CA CYS A 109 3.20 -15.74 1.68
C CYS A 109 4.12 -16.90 1.26
N ASP A 110 3.72 -18.14 1.53
CA ASP A 110 4.51 -19.34 1.19
C ASP A 110 4.63 -19.52 -0.33
N LYS A 111 3.55 -19.27 -1.08
CA LYS A 111 3.57 -19.32 -2.56
C LYS A 111 4.47 -18.25 -3.16
N LEU A 112 4.50 -17.04 -2.60
CA LEU A 112 5.33 -15.96 -3.14
C LEU A 112 6.84 -16.20 -2.91
N ILE A 113 7.19 -16.92 -1.86
CA ILE A 113 8.60 -17.18 -1.48
C ILE A 113 9.16 -18.43 -2.16
N SER A 114 8.33 -19.41 -2.53
CA SER A 114 8.84 -20.74 -2.96
C SER A 114 9.77 -20.70 -4.16
N ASP A 115 9.63 -19.69 -5.02
CA ASP A 115 10.35 -19.59 -6.30
C ASP A 115 11.24 -18.34 -6.38
N SER A 116 11.53 -17.67 -5.26
CA SER A 116 12.27 -16.40 -5.23
C SER A 116 13.46 -16.45 -4.29
N GLU A 117 14.58 -15.87 -4.70
CA GLU A 117 15.76 -15.69 -3.85
C GLU A 117 15.78 -14.33 -3.16
N ILE A 118 14.97 -13.36 -3.64
CA ILE A 118 14.94 -11.98 -3.13
C ILE A 118 13.71 -11.67 -2.27
N ILE A 119 12.64 -12.47 -2.39
CA ILE A 119 11.42 -12.35 -1.58
C ILE A 119 11.55 -13.27 -0.38
N PHE A 120 11.49 -12.72 0.83
CA PHE A 120 11.69 -13.49 2.05
C PHE A 120 10.71 -13.12 3.15
N LYS A 121 10.56 -14.03 4.12
CA LYS A 121 9.79 -13.79 5.35
C LYS A 121 10.67 -13.08 6.37
N GLY A 122 10.31 -11.86 6.73
CA GLY A 122 11.14 -10.98 7.55
C GLY A 122 10.37 -10.11 8.54
N GLU A 123 11.12 -9.40 9.37
CA GLU A 123 10.65 -8.23 10.12
C GLU A 123 11.20 -6.92 9.54
N GLU A 124 12.20 -7.04 8.66
CA GLU A 124 12.81 -6.00 7.86
C GLU A 124 11.70 -5.18 7.18
N GLY A 125 11.74 -3.86 7.37
CA GLY A 125 10.73 -2.96 6.81
C GLY A 125 9.36 -3.03 7.47
N HIS A 126 9.11 -3.85 8.48
CA HIS A 126 7.81 -3.94 9.15
C HIS A 126 7.78 -3.37 10.57
N ARG A 127 8.95 -3.28 11.24
CA ARG A 127 9.07 -2.92 12.67
C ARG A 127 8.55 -1.54 13.00
N ASN A 128 8.95 -0.54 12.22
CA ASN A 128 8.66 0.88 12.45
C ASN A 128 8.11 1.58 11.18
N GLU A 129 7.86 0.81 10.12
CA GLU A 129 7.38 1.34 8.85
C GLU A 129 5.91 1.73 8.96
N HIS A 130 5.57 2.83 8.32
CA HIS A 130 4.26 3.44 8.36
C HIS A 130 3.51 3.27 7.05
N ALA A 131 4.22 3.21 5.93
CA ALA A 131 3.63 3.27 4.59
C ALA A 131 2.61 2.15 4.34
N LEU A 132 2.85 0.95 4.88
CA LEU A 132 1.89 -0.14 4.87
C LEU A 132 0.76 0.05 5.88
N GLU A 133 1.12 0.42 7.12
CA GLU A 133 0.18 0.49 8.25
C GLU A 133 -0.98 1.45 8.00
N VAL A 134 -0.69 2.63 7.44
CA VAL A 134 -1.69 3.69 7.27
C VAL A 134 -2.78 3.35 6.26
N GLN A 135 -2.55 2.34 5.41
CA GLN A 135 -3.55 1.80 4.48
C GLN A 135 -4.59 0.92 5.20
N LEU A 136 -4.20 0.29 6.31
CA LEU A 136 -4.99 -0.76 6.97
C LEU A 136 -6.31 -0.26 7.59
N PRO A 137 -6.37 0.89 8.27
CA PRO A 137 -7.63 1.39 8.79
C PRO A 137 -8.67 1.70 7.70
N PHE A 138 -8.24 2.25 6.56
CA PHE A 138 -9.14 2.49 5.43
C PHE A 138 -9.70 1.18 4.88
N LEU A 139 -8.85 0.16 4.69
CA LEU A 139 -9.28 -1.17 4.27
C LEU A 139 -10.31 -1.79 5.24
N GLN A 140 -10.08 -1.70 6.55
CA GLN A 140 -11.01 -2.22 7.56
C GLN A 140 -12.34 -1.46 7.61
N MET A 141 -12.40 -0.23 7.10
CA MET A 141 -13.63 0.55 7.04
C MET A 141 -14.49 0.23 5.81
N VAL A 142 -13.89 -0.26 4.71
CA VAL A 142 -14.61 -0.51 3.44
C VAL A 142 -14.75 -1.99 3.10
N LEU A 143 -13.89 -2.85 3.64
CA LEU A 143 -13.90 -4.30 3.40
C LEU A 143 -14.24 -5.07 4.67
N SER A 144 -14.80 -6.27 4.50
CA SER A 144 -15.08 -7.22 5.58
C SER A 144 -14.33 -8.52 5.35
N ASN A 145 -13.74 -9.09 6.42
CA ASN A 145 -13.21 -10.45 6.47
C ASN A 145 -12.16 -10.84 5.40
N PHE A 146 -11.21 -9.96 5.08
CA PHE A 146 -10.09 -10.27 4.20
C PHE A 146 -8.84 -10.75 4.97
N LYS A 147 -7.91 -11.41 4.27
CA LYS A 147 -6.55 -11.69 4.76
C LYS A 147 -5.54 -10.78 4.08
N LEU A 148 -4.52 -10.37 4.83
CA LEU A 148 -3.48 -9.44 4.38
C LEU A 148 -2.24 -10.20 3.89
N LEU A 149 -1.69 -9.79 2.76
CA LEU A 149 -0.31 -10.08 2.34
C LEU A 149 0.49 -8.78 2.38
N PRO A 150 1.23 -8.51 3.48
CA PRO A 150 1.94 -7.26 3.66
C PRO A 150 3.35 -7.37 3.07
N ILE A 151 3.65 -6.55 2.07
CA ILE A 151 4.90 -6.56 1.33
C ILE A 151 5.59 -5.21 1.52
N VAL A 152 6.85 -5.25 1.95
CA VAL A 152 7.70 -4.07 2.02
C VAL A 152 8.91 -4.24 1.11
N ILE A 153 9.08 -3.30 0.18
CA ILE A 153 10.18 -3.30 -0.78
C ILE A 153 11.34 -2.51 -0.17
N GLY A 154 12.44 -3.20 0.11
CA GLY A 154 13.67 -2.58 0.59
C GLY A 154 14.53 -2.02 -0.54
N ASP A 155 14.43 -2.62 -1.73
CA ASP A 155 15.14 -2.22 -2.95
C ASP A 155 14.18 -2.15 -4.14
N GLN A 156 14.00 -0.95 -4.70
CA GLN A 156 13.08 -0.66 -5.81
C GLN A 156 13.79 -0.64 -7.17
N ARG A 157 14.99 -1.23 -7.29
CA ARG A 157 15.64 -1.43 -8.60
C ARG A 157 14.80 -2.38 -9.45
N LYS A 158 14.82 -2.17 -10.78
CA LYS A 158 14.02 -2.91 -11.75
C LYS A 158 14.04 -4.43 -11.56
N GLU A 159 15.21 -5.01 -11.27
CA GLU A 159 15.37 -6.45 -11.04
C GLU A 159 14.49 -6.99 -9.90
N PHE A 160 14.30 -6.21 -8.81
CA PHE A 160 13.43 -6.61 -7.69
C PHE A 160 11.96 -6.42 -8.03
N VAL A 161 11.63 -5.31 -8.69
CA VAL A 161 10.26 -4.98 -9.11
C VAL A 161 9.73 -6.01 -10.10
N ASP A 162 10.54 -6.39 -11.10
CA ASP A 162 10.19 -7.38 -12.11
C ASP A 162 9.92 -8.75 -11.47
N GLU A 163 10.82 -9.23 -10.60
CA GLU A 163 10.65 -10.53 -9.94
C GLU A 163 9.45 -10.54 -8.97
N LEU A 164 9.16 -9.41 -8.29
CA LEU A 164 7.95 -9.28 -7.50
C LEU A 164 6.70 -9.37 -8.37
N ALA A 165 6.67 -8.62 -9.48
CA ALA A 165 5.55 -8.62 -10.41
C ALA A 165 5.30 -10.03 -10.96
N GLU A 166 6.34 -10.73 -11.43
CA GLU A 166 6.25 -12.11 -11.88
C GLU A 166 5.71 -13.05 -10.80
N SER A 167 6.17 -12.91 -9.56
CA SER A 167 5.70 -13.73 -8.43
C SER A 167 4.23 -13.43 -8.09
N LEU A 168 3.81 -12.16 -8.15
CA LEU A 168 2.43 -11.75 -7.88
C LEU A 168 1.45 -12.32 -8.92
N THR A 169 1.84 -12.43 -10.20
CA THR A 169 0.97 -13.01 -11.24
C THR A 169 0.54 -14.45 -10.95
N LYS A 170 1.29 -15.18 -10.12
CA LYS A 170 1.00 -16.56 -9.74
C LYS A 170 -0.07 -16.68 -8.65
N ILE A 171 -0.38 -15.59 -7.95
CA ILE A 171 -1.25 -15.59 -6.77
C ILE A 171 -2.44 -14.63 -6.85
N ILE A 172 -2.44 -13.69 -7.79
CA ILE A 172 -3.55 -12.75 -8.00
C ILE A 172 -4.69 -13.45 -8.75
N ASP A 173 -5.91 -13.23 -8.25
CA ASP A 173 -7.18 -13.67 -8.82
C ASP A 173 -8.24 -12.54 -8.72
N GLU A 174 -9.47 -12.79 -9.18
CA GLU A 174 -10.58 -11.83 -9.14
C GLU A 174 -11.03 -11.44 -7.71
N ARG A 175 -10.56 -12.19 -6.69
CA ARG A 175 -10.85 -11.96 -5.26
C ARG A 175 -9.68 -11.29 -4.55
N THR A 176 -8.68 -10.82 -5.29
CA THR A 176 -7.47 -10.20 -4.78
C THR A 176 -7.44 -8.71 -5.10
N LEU A 177 -7.25 -7.89 -4.07
CA LEU A 177 -7.02 -6.44 -4.21
C LEU A 177 -5.54 -6.12 -4.00
N LEU A 178 -4.93 -5.41 -4.94
CA LEU A 178 -3.60 -4.82 -4.77
C LEU A 178 -3.70 -3.36 -4.30
N VAL A 179 -2.96 -3.00 -3.27
CA VAL A 179 -2.83 -1.63 -2.78
C VAL A 179 -1.37 -1.22 -2.89
N ALA A 180 -1.06 -0.35 -3.85
CA ALA A 180 0.26 0.27 -3.95
C ALA A 180 0.28 1.54 -3.10
N SER A 181 1.13 1.55 -2.08
CA SER A 181 1.25 2.66 -1.13
C SER A 181 2.35 3.62 -1.57
N SER A 182 1.98 4.81 -2.03
CA SER A 182 2.93 5.78 -2.59
C SER A 182 2.47 7.21 -2.41
N ASP A 183 3.35 8.04 -1.85
CA ASP A 183 3.30 9.49 -2.02
C ASP A 183 4.12 9.87 -3.27
N LEU A 184 3.73 10.94 -3.97
CA LEU A 184 4.43 11.43 -5.16
C LEU A 184 5.55 12.42 -4.76
N SER A 185 5.60 13.59 -5.38
CA SER A 185 6.71 14.53 -5.15
C SER A 185 6.65 15.20 -3.77
N HIS A 186 7.83 15.45 -3.17
CA HIS A 186 7.95 16.04 -1.84
C HIS A 186 8.71 17.38 -1.85
N PHE A 187 8.27 18.32 -1.00
CA PHE A 187 8.97 19.60 -0.73
C PHE A 187 9.16 20.55 -1.92
N TYR A 188 8.33 20.45 -2.95
CA TYR A 188 8.35 21.38 -4.09
C TYR A 188 7.29 22.46 -4.03
N SER A 189 7.48 23.51 -4.82
CA SER A 189 6.39 24.42 -5.14
C SER A 189 5.29 23.65 -5.87
N LYS A 190 4.03 24.06 -5.68
CA LYS A 190 2.88 23.42 -6.32
C LYS A 190 3.09 23.21 -7.83
N HIS A 191 3.56 24.23 -8.54
CA HIS A 191 3.80 24.13 -9.98
C HIS A 191 4.81 23.03 -10.34
N LYS A 192 5.91 22.89 -9.57
CA LYS A 192 6.89 21.84 -9.83
C LYS A 192 6.36 20.46 -9.43
N ALA A 193 5.63 20.37 -8.32
CA ALA A 193 4.96 19.13 -7.92
C ALA A 193 3.98 18.67 -9.02
N ASP A 194 3.12 19.56 -9.51
CA ASP A 194 2.16 19.26 -10.57
C ASP A 194 2.85 18.69 -11.83
N ILE A 195 4.03 19.18 -12.20
CA ILE A 195 4.81 18.65 -13.35
C ILE A 195 5.34 17.24 -13.08
N LEU A 196 5.94 17.02 -11.91
CA LEU A 196 6.54 15.74 -11.54
C LEU A 196 5.46 14.66 -11.37
N ASP A 197 4.38 15.00 -10.68
CA ASP A 197 3.27 14.10 -10.36
C ASP A 197 2.49 13.74 -11.64
N SER A 198 2.25 14.70 -12.54
CA SER A 198 1.54 14.43 -13.80
C SER A 198 2.27 13.41 -14.67
N ARG A 199 3.60 13.37 -14.63
CA ARG A 199 4.41 12.40 -15.36
C ARG A 199 4.26 10.99 -14.81
N VAL A 200 4.17 10.83 -13.49
CA VAL A 200 3.87 9.53 -12.87
C VAL A 200 2.48 9.06 -13.29
N ILE A 201 1.49 9.97 -13.23
CA ILE A 201 0.10 9.69 -13.61
C ILE A 201 0.00 9.30 -15.09
N GLU A 202 0.71 9.99 -15.99
CA GLU A 202 0.77 9.68 -17.42
C GLU A 202 1.28 8.26 -17.66
N HIS A 203 2.44 7.90 -17.10
CA HIS A 203 3.01 6.56 -17.28
C HIS A 203 2.12 5.45 -16.72
N ILE A 204 1.43 5.69 -15.60
CA ILE A 204 0.47 4.73 -15.03
C ILE A 204 -0.73 4.54 -15.95
N ASN A 205 -1.32 5.64 -16.45
CA ASN A 205 -2.48 5.57 -17.35
C ASN A 205 -2.15 4.88 -18.68
N ASP A 206 -0.92 5.05 -19.16
CA ASP A 206 -0.43 4.45 -20.40
C ASP A 206 0.13 3.03 -20.21
N PHE A 207 0.11 2.48 -18.99
CA PHE A 207 0.72 1.20 -18.63
C PHE A 207 2.20 1.10 -19.03
N ASN A 208 2.93 2.21 -18.96
CA ASN A 208 4.32 2.31 -19.37
C ASN A 208 5.29 2.18 -18.19
N SER A 209 5.37 0.97 -17.61
CA SER A 209 6.21 0.69 -16.44
C SER A 209 7.71 0.89 -16.71
N GLU A 210 8.18 0.62 -17.94
CA GLU A 210 9.58 0.80 -18.33
C GLU A 210 10.01 2.28 -18.29
N GLU A 211 9.22 3.17 -18.89
CA GLU A 211 9.54 4.60 -18.84
C GLU A 211 9.28 5.21 -17.44
N LEU A 212 8.30 4.69 -16.68
CA LEU A 212 8.14 5.08 -15.28
C LEU A 212 9.40 4.78 -14.46
N GLN A 213 9.89 3.54 -14.50
CA GLN A 213 11.09 3.12 -13.77
C GLN A 213 12.30 3.99 -14.16
N LYS A 214 12.50 4.21 -15.46
CA LYS A 214 13.59 5.05 -15.98
C LYS A 214 13.46 6.51 -15.55
N ASP A 215 12.25 7.08 -15.55
CA ASP A 215 12.02 8.47 -15.12
C ASP A 215 12.18 8.62 -13.60
N LEU A 216 11.89 7.60 -12.80
CA LEU A 216 12.19 7.54 -11.36
C LEU A 216 13.70 7.50 -11.12
N GLU A 217 14.42 6.59 -11.78
CA GLU A 217 15.88 6.44 -11.66
C GLU A 217 16.64 7.70 -12.09
N THR A 218 16.16 8.35 -13.15
CA THR A 218 16.76 9.60 -13.67
C THR A 218 16.21 10.87 -13.02
N LYS A 219 15.35 10.74 -11.99
CA LYS A 219 14.76 11.85 -11.21
C LYS A 219 13.99 12.87 -12.06
N LYS A 220 13.33 12.40 -13.12
CA LYS A 220 12.39 13.19 -13.91
C LYS A 220 10.98 13.20 -13.33
N CYS A 221 10.67 12.22 -12.47
CA CYS A 221 9.52 12.20 -11.59
C CYS A 221 9.94 11.70 -10.20
N GLU A 222 9.02 11.76 -9.24
CA GLU A 222 9.24 11.26 -7.88
C GLU A 222 7.98 10.53 -7.39
N ALA A 223 8.20 9.34 -6.83
CA ALA A 223 7.22 8.59 -6.08
C ALA A 223 7.99 7.71 -5.08
N CYS A 224 7.67 7.77 -3.78
CA CYS A 224 8.42 7.02 -2.78
C CYS A 224 8.16 5.51 -2.86
N GLY A 225 6.96 5.10 -3.28
CA GLY A 225 6.60 3.72 -3.63
C GLY A 225 6.44 3.60 -5.14
N GLY A 226 7.51 3.87 -5.88
CA GLY A 226 7.52 3.84 -7.35
C GLY A 226 7.84 2.47 -7.95
N GLY A 227 8.38 1.55 -7.14
CA GLY A 227 8.60 0.14 -7.50
C GLY A 227 7.44 -0.79 -7.14
#